data_AF-A0A7Y7NN87-F1
#
_entry.id   AF-A0A7Y7NN87-F1
#
_cell.length_a   1.000
_cell.length_b   1.000
_cell.length_c   1.000
_cell.angle_alpha   90.00
_cell.angle_beta   90.00
_cell.angle_gamma   90.00
#
_symmetry.space_group_name_H-M   'P 1'
#
loop_
_entity.id
_entity.type
_entity.pdbx_description
1 polymer ?
#
loop_
_entity_poly.entity_id
_entity_poly.type
_entity_poly.pdbx_seq_one_letter_code
_entity_poly.pdbx_strand_id
1 'polypeptide(L)'
;MTDAEDQESRRPLGITLLTGLYFFFFLLSITTYGHPFPFLGSIYQGTSAKALVFFDSLICIYLLIGIFKRQELTWYLLLCYNLFEIVNTIINLTFIKPKEIARIIGSSVDQGALAINNIAAALAILLLSQFIYRNRKYFNNTDRFLF
;
A
#
# COMPACT_ATOMS: atom_id res chain seq x y z
N MET A 1 -12.06 24.21 -32.28
CA MET A 1 -11.22 23.03 -31.96
C MET A 1 -10.47 23.37 -30.69
N THR A 2 -11.13 23.32 -29.53
CA THR A 2 -10.50 23.80 -28.28
C THR A 2 -11.02 23.07 -27.04
N ASP A 3 -12.27 22.58 -27.03
CA ASP A 3 -12.80 21.87 -25.84
C ASP A 3 -12.35 20.41 -25.70
N ALA A 4 -11.90 19.76 -26.78
CA ALA A 4 -11.50 18.35 -26.76
C ALA A 4 -10.05 18.14 -26.26
N GLU A 5 -9.14 19.08 -26.57
CA GLU A 5 -7.74 19.04 -26.10
C GLU A 5 -7.63 19.43 -24.61
N ASP A 6 -8.49 20.33 -24.12
CA ASP A 6 -8.55 20.72 -22.71
C ASP A 6 -9.08 19.59 -21.80
N GLN A 7 -9.91 18.68 -22.32
CA GLN A 7 -10.41 17.53 -21.56
C GLN A 7 -9.36 16.42 -21.38
N GLU A 8 -8.41 16.29 -22.31
CA GLU A 8 -7.34 15.28 -22.24
C GLU A 8 -6.29 15.63 -21.18
N SER A 9 -6.14 16.93 -20.89
CA SER A 9 -5.22 17.47 -19.90
C SER A 9 -5.73 17.36 -18.45
N ARG A 10 -7.06 17.30 -18.24
CA ARG A 10 -7.63 17.11 -16.89
C ARG A 10 -7.46 15.66 -16.44
N ARG A 11 -6.60 15.46 -15.42
CA ARG A 11 -6.47 14.15 -14.76
C ARG A 11 -7.82 13.68 -14.23
N PRO A 12 -8.27 12.46 -14.57
CA PRO A 12 -9.53 11.94 -14.07
C PRO A 12 -9.46 11.87 -12.53
N LEU A 13 -10.53 12.30 -11.86
CA LEU A 13 -10.60 12.37 -10.39
C LEU A 13 -10.18 11.06 -9.72
N GLY A 14 -10.49 9.92 -10.34
CA GLY A 14 -10.09 8.59 -9.85
C GLY A 14 -8.57 8.40 -9.75
N ILE A 15 -7.80 8.93 -10.69
CA ILE A 15 -6.32 8.90 -10.63
C ILE A 15 -5.80 9.84 -9.55
N THR A 16 -6.36 11.04 -9.44
CA THR A 16 -5.95 12.01 -8.41
C THR A 16 -6.19 11.46 -7.00
N LEU A 17 -7.34 10.82 -6.76
CA LEU A 17 -7.64 10.16 -5.48
C LEU A 17 -6.70 8.98 -5.22
N LEU A 18 -6.40 8.17 -6.24
CA LEU A 18 -5.47 7.05 -6.12
C LEU A 18 -4.06 7.53 -5.77
N THR A 19 -3.59 8.58 -6.44
CA THR A 19 -2.33 9.25 -6.13
C THR A 19 -2.30 9.73 -4.68
N GLY A 20 -3.35 10.43 -4.22
CA GLY A 20 -3.43 10.91 -2.84
C GLY A 20 -3.40 9.76 -1.82
N LEU A 21 -4.09 8.67 -2.10
CA LEU A 21 -4.13 7.50 -1.22
C LEU A 21 -2.79 6.77 -1.13
N TYR A 22 -2.11 6.53 -2.26
CA TYR A 22 -0.77 5.92 -2.25
C TYR A 22 0.29 6.85 -1.66
N PHE A 23 0.13 8.16 -1.82
CA PHE A 23 0.97 9.12 -1.12
C PHE A 23 0.74 9.07 0.40
N PHE A 24 -0.51 8.91 0.84
CA PHE A 24 -0.82 8.69 2.25
C PHE A 24 -0.20 7.39 2.79
N PHE A 25 -0.28 6.28 2.05
CA PHE A 25 0.39 5.03 2.44
C PHE A 25 1.91 5.17 2.52
N PHE A 26 2.51 5.90 1.57
CA PHE A 26 3.93 6.23 1.62
C PHE A 26 4.30 7.02 2.89
N LEU A 27 3.52 8.04 3.25
CA LEU A 27 3.74 8.80 4.48
C LEU A 27 3.62 7.90 5.71
N LEU A 28 2.59 7.03 5.77
CA LEU A 28 2.44 6.07 6.86
C LEU A 28 3.67 5.16 6.98
N SER A 29 4.15 4.59 5.87
CA SER A 29 5.36 3.76 5.83
C SER A 29 6.56 4.49 6.44
N ILE A 30 6.82 5.75 6.02
CA ILE A 30 7.89 6.56 6.61
C ILE A 30 7.70 6.80 8.10
N THR A 31 6.48 7.10 8.56
CA THR A 31 6.23 7.33 9.99
C THR A 31 6.49 6.09 10.85
N THR A 32 6.42 4.89 10.27
CA THR A 32 6.76 3.64 10.96
C THR A 32 8.26 3.32 10.97
N TYR A 33 9.09 4.17 10.36
CA TYR A 33 10.54 3.93 10.31
C TYR A 33 11.17 3.91 11.70
N GLY A 34 11.88 2.83 12.01
CA GLY A 34 12.52 2.63 13.31
C GLY A 34 11.61 1.96 14.35
N HIS A 35 10.34 1.71 14.04
CA HIS A 35 9.45 0.89 14.85
C HIS A 35 9.53 -0.61 14.45
N PRO A 36 9.12 -1.53 15.33
CA PRO A 36 9.00 -2.95 14.99
C PRO A 36 8.06 -3.14 13.79
N PHE A 37 8.48 -3.95 12.83
CA PHE A 37 7.75 -4.13 11.58
C PHE A 37 7.25 -5.58 11.45
N PRO A 38 5.92 -5.82 11.39
CA PRO A 38 5.37 -7.15 11.24
C PRO A 38 5.43 -7.61 9.78
N PHE A 39 6.12 -8.71 9.53
CA PHE A 39 6.33 -9.22 8.18
C PHE A 39 6.31 -10.75 8.18
N LEU A 40 5.47 -11.34 7.33
CA LEU A 40 5.33 -12.78 7.13
C LEU A 40 5.25 -13.59 8.45
N GLY A 41 4.48 -13.08 9.41
CA GLY A 41 4.20 -13.79 10.67
C GLY A 41 5.26 -13.60 11.75
N SER A 42 6.25 -12.72 11.54
CA SER A 42 7.29 -12.40 12.51
C SER A 42 7.43 -10.89 12.71
N ILE A 43 7.78 -10.45 13.91
CA ILE A 43 8.03 -9.04 14.19
C ILE A 43 9.53 -8.78 14.11
N TYR A 44 9.94 -8.04 13.08
CA TYR A 44 11.33 -7.64 12.88
C TYR A 44 11.65 -6.40 13.71
N GLN A 45 12.90 -6.29 14.17
CA GLN A 45 13.39 -5.17 14.98
C GLN A 45 14.77 -4.69 14.52
N GLY A 46 15.14 -3.46 14.92
CA GLY A 46 16.46 -2.89 14.64
C GLY A 46 16.71 -2.71 13.14
N THR A 47 17.87 -3.15 12.66
CA THR A 47 18.29 -2.96 11.27
C THR A 47 17.37 -3.66 10.26
N SER A 48 16.88 -4.86 10.59
CA SER A 48 16.00 -5.63 9.71
C SER A 48 14.65 -4.93 9.48
N ALA A 49 14.04 -4.40 10.54
CA ALA A 49 12.82 -3.62 10.44
C ALA A 49 13.01 -2.35 9.59
N LYS A 50 14.12 -1.63 9.82
CA LYS A 50 14.45 -0.43 9.04
C LYS A 50 14.63 -0.73 7.55
N ALA A 51 15.28 -1.85 7.23
CA ALA A 51 15.45 -2.29 5.85
C ALA A 51 14.10 -2.61 5.19
N LEU A 52 13.21 -3.34 5.88
CA LEU A 52 11.88 -3.66 5.36
C LEU A 52 11.04 -2.40 5.10
N VAL A 53 10.97 -1.47 6.06
CA VAL A 53 10.25 -0.19 5.89
C VAL A 53 10.86 0.62 4.74
N PHE A 54 12.18 0.61 4.58
CA PHE A 54 12.84 1.31 3.48
C PHE A 54 12.43 0.75 2.11
N PHE A 55 12.45 -0.58 1.94
CA PHE A 55 12.00 -1.22 0.69
C PHE A 55 10.52 -0.97 0.42
N ASP A 56 9.69 -1.06 1.46
CA ASP A 56 8.25 -0.75 1.37
C ASP A 56 8.00 0.68 0.89
N SER A 57 8.69 1.65 1.51
CA SER A 57 8.66 3.06 1.10
C SER A 57 9.13 3.26 -0.35
N LEU A 58 10.18 2.56 -0.80
CA LEU A 58 10.63 2.60 -2.20
C LEU A 58 9.58 2.06 -3.17
N ILE A 59 8.92 0.95 -2.83
CA ILE A 59 7.83 0.38 -3.65
C ILE A 59 6.67 1.39 -3.72
N CYS A 60 6.28 1.98 -2.60
CA CYS A 60 5.23 3.01 -2.57
C CYS A 60 5.57 4.22 -3.47
N ILE A 61 6.81 4.72 -3.43
CA ILE A 61 7.25 5.80 -4.34
C ILE A 61 7.16 5.36 -5.79
N TYR A 62 7.66 4.16 -6.11
CA TYR A 62 7.63 3.64 -7.47
C TYR A 62 6.19 3.55 -8.01
N LEU A 63 5.27 3.00 -7.21
CA LEU A 63 3.85 2.93 -7.53
C LEU A 63 3.24 4.32 -7.70
N LEU A 64 3.58 5.27 -6.84
CA LEU A 64 3.11 6.65 -6.92
C LEU A 64 3.52 7.31 -8.25
N ILE A 65 4.80 7.21 -8.63
CA ILE A 65 5.30 7.78 -9.89
C ILE A 65 4.64 7.07 -11.08
N GLY A 66 4.47 5.76 -10.99
CA GLY A 66 3.78 4.97 -12.02
C GLY A 66 2.31 5.38 -12.21
N ILE A 67 1.59 5.68 -11.12
CA ILE A 67 0.23 6.25 -11.17
C ILE A 67 0.26 7.62 -11.86
N PHE A 68 1.20 8.49 -11.48
CA PHE A 68 1.35 9.82 -12.09
C PHE A 68 1.59 9.75 -13.60
N LYS A 69 2.38 8.76 -14.04
CA LYS A 69 2.68 8.49 -15.46
C LYS A 69 1.62 7.63 -16.18
N ARG A 70 0.58 7.16 -15.46
CA ARG A 70 -0.51 6.31 -15.98
C ARG A 70 -0.03 5.03 -16.68
N GLN A 71 1.06 4.42 -16.19
CA GLN A 71 1.68 3.27 -16.85
C GLN A 71 0.87 1.99 -16.66
N GLU A 72 0.71 1.20 -17.74
CA GLU A 72 -0.01 -0.08 -17.66
C GLU A 72 0.65 -1.07 -16.70
N LEU A 73 2.00 -1.09 -16.64
CA LEU A 73 2.72 -1.95 -15.70
C LEU A 73 2.39 -1.61 -14.24
N THR A 74 2.21 -0.33 -13.92
CA THR A 74 1.83 0.12 -12.58
C THR A 74 0.48 -0.45 -12.17
N TRP A 75 -0.47 -0.59 -13.09
CA TRP A 75 -1.75 -1.22 -12.78
C TRP A 75 -1.58 -2.65 -12.24
N TYR A 76 -0.75 -3.46 -12.90
CA TYR A 76 -0.42 -4.80 -12.40
C TYR A 76 0.31 -4.78 -11.07
N LEU A 77 1.29 -3.89 -10.92
CA LEU A 77 2.07 -3.77 -9.69
C LEU A 77 1.22 -3.33 -8.50
N LEU A 78 0.26 -2.43 -8.70
CA LEU A 78 -0.69 -2.00 -7.66
C LEU A 78 -1.53 -3.19 -7.16
N LEU A 79 -2.04 -4.01 -8.08
CA LEU A 79 -2.82 -5.20 -7.72
C LEU A 79 -1.97 -6.25 -7.00
N CYS A 80 -0.75 -6.51 -7.50
CA CYS A 80 0.18 -7.45 -6.88
C CYS A 80 0.61 -6.97 -5.49
N TYR A 81 0.93 -5.68 -5.34
CA TYR A 81 1.32 -5.08 -4.07
C TYR A 81 0.18 -5.12 -3.05
N ASN A 82 -1.03 -4.74 -3.45
CA ASN A 82 -2.19 -4.82 -2.56
C ASN A 82 -2.51 -6.25 -2.15
N LEU A 83 -2.38 -7.21 -3.07
CA LEU A 83 -2.56 -8.63 -2.76
C LEU A 83 -1.49 -9.10 -1.76
N PHE A 84 -0.24 -8.68 -1.95
CA PHE A 84 0.85 -8.96 -1.03
C PHE A 84 0.55 -8.42 0.38
N GLU A 85 0.09 -7.17 0.49
CA GLU A 85 -0.30 -6.56 1.78
C GLU A 85 -1.43 -7.32 2.48
N ILE A 86 -2.45 -7.76 1.72
CA ILE A 86 -3.55 -8.58 2.26
C ILE A 86 -3.01 -9.91 2.78
N VAL A 87 -2.19 -10.61 1.99
CA VAL A 87 -1.60 -11.89 2.40
C VAL A 87 -0.69 -11.71 3.61
N ASN A 88 0.16 -10.68 3.63
CA ASN A 88 1.01 -10.35 4.75
C ASN A 88 0.18 -10.08 6.02
N THR A 89 -0.91 -9.33 5.90
CA THR A 89 -1.85 -9.06 7.01
C THR A 89 -2.48 -10.34 7.55
N ILE A 90 -2.95 -11.24 6.67
CA ILE A 90 -3.53 -12.53 7.08
C ILE A 90 -2.50 -13.40 7.78
N ILE A 91 -1.28 -13.51 7.24
CA ILE A 91 -0.19 -14.28 7.85
C ILE A 91 0.17 -13.66 9.20
N ASN A 92 0.33 -12.34 9.28
CA ASN A 92 0.63 -11.64 10.53
C ASN A 92 -0.45 -11.90 11.59
N LEU A 93 -1.73 -11.80 11.25
CA LEU A 93 -2.83 -12.12 12.16
C LEU A 93 -2.84 -13.59 12.62
N THR A 94 -2.41 -14.51 11.75
CA THR A 94 -2.44 -15.95 12.05
C THR A 94 -1.25 -16.38 12.93
N PHE A 95 -0.06 -15.84 12.66
CA PHE A 95 1.19 -16.33 13.25
C PHE A 95 1.73 -15.45 14.38
N ILE A 96 1.49 -14.13 14.36
CA ILE A 96 1.98 -13.24 15.41
C ILE A 96 1.09 -13.38 16.63
N LYS A 97 1.65 -13.91 17.72
CA LYS A 97 0.91 -14.08 18.96
C LYS A 97 0.72 -12.71 19.63
N PRO A 98 -0.47 -12.39 20.14
CA PRO A 98 -0.69 -11.12 20.84
C PRO A 98 0.23 -10.89 22.05
N LYS A 99 0.69 -11.99 22.70
CA LYS A 99 1.68 -11.93 23.78
C LYS A 99 3.04 -11.41 23.32
N GLU A 100 3.44 -11.68 22.08
CA GLU A 100 4.68 -11.16 21.50
C GLU A 100 4.55 -9.66 21.22
N ILE A 101 3.40 -9.22 20.72
CA ILE A 101 3.11 -7.80 20.50
C ILE A 101 3.14 -7.04 21.84
N ALA A 102 2.47 -7.55 22.88
CA ALA A 102 2.45 -6.94 24.20
C ALA A 102 3.86 -6.85 24.83
N ARG A 103 4.71 -7.87 24.61
CA ARG A 103 6.11 -7.87 25.06
C ARG A 103 6.94 -6.78 24.39
N ILE A 104 6.64 -6.46 23.14
CA ILE A 104 7.40 -5.50 22.33
C ILE A 104 6.92 -4.07 22.57
N ILE A 105 5.61 -3.86 22.69
CA ILE A 105 5.01 -2.55 22.95
C ILE A 105 5.13 -2.15 24.44
N GLY A 106 5.32 -3.13 25.34
CA GLY A 106 5.43 -2.90 26.77
C GLY A 106 4.10 -2.59 27.46
N SER A 107 2.97 -2.80 26.77
CA SER A 107 1.61 -2.56 27.27
C SER A 107 0.67 -3.71 26.90
N SER A 108 -0.44 -3.84 27.63
CA SER A 108 -1.50 -4.79 27.28
C SER A 108 -2.16 -4.35 25.98
N VAL A 109 -2.08 -5.18 24.95
CA VAL A 109 -2.74 -4.93 23.67
C VAL A 109 -4.12 -5.57 23.69
N ASP A 110 -5.16 -4.78 23.40
CA ASP A 110 -6.50 -5.30 23.17
C ASP A 110 -6.50 -6.12 21.86
N GLN A 111 -6.66 -7.43 22.02
CA GLN A 111 -6.63 -8.39 20.91
C GLN A 111 -7.81 -8.20 19.97
N GLY A 112 -8.98 -7.84 20.51
CA GLY A 112 -10.19 -7.61 19.72
C GLY A 112 -10.02 -6.38 18.85
N ALA A 113 -9.56 -5.27 19.44
CA ALA A 113 -9.27 -4.04 18.69
C ALA A 113 -8.20 -4.26 17.61
N LEU A 114 -7.12 -5.00 17.92
CA LEU A 114 -6.08 -5.29 16.95
C LEU A 114 -6.59 -6.12 15.77
N ALA A 115 -7.38 -7.17 16.03
CA ALA A 115 -7.95 -8.00 14.97
C ALA A 115 -8.92 -7.19 14.09
N ILE A 116 -9.80 -6.37 14.70
CA ILE A 116 -10.74 -5.51 13.98
C ILE A 116 -9.99 -4.52 13.07
N ASN A 117 -8.95 -3.86 13.58
CA ASN A 117 -8.17 -2.89 12.81
C ASN A 117 -7.48 -3.54 11.60
N ASN A 118 -6.88 -4.71 11.78
CA ASN A 118 -6.23 -5.43 10.67
C ASN A 118 -7.24 -5.95 9.65
N ILE A 119 -8.40 -6.45 10.09
CA ILE A 119 -9.49 -6.86 9.19
C ILE A 119 -10.00 -5.65 8.39
N ALA A 120 -10.23 -4.51 9.06
CA ALA A 120 -10.66 -3.28 8.41
C ALA A 120 -9.63 -2.79 7.39
N ALA A 121 -8.33 -2.85 7.71
CA ALA A 121 -7.26 -2.51 6.79
C ALA A 121 -7.23 -3.46 5.57
N ALA A 122 -7.31 -4.77 5.78
CA ALA A 122 -7.34 -5.75 4.69
C ALA A 122 -8.57 -5.55 3.77
N LEU A 123 -9.75 -5.26 4.34
CA LEU A 123 -10.96 -4.94 3.58
C LEU A 123 -10.81 -3.63 2.79
N ALA A 124 -10.21 -2.59 3.37
CA ALA A 124 -9.95 -1.33 2.68
C ALA A 124 -9.01 -1.55 1.48
N ILE A 125 -7.94 -2.34 1.65
CA ILE A 125 -7.01 -2.69 0.56
C ILE A 125 -7.70 -3.55 -0.51
N LEU A 126 -8.62 -4.43 -0.13
CA LEU A 126 -9.41 -5.23 -1.07
C LEU A 126 -10.34 -4.36 -1.91
N LEU A 127 -11.07 -3.44 -1.27
CA LEU A 127 -11.93 -2.47 -1.97
C LEU A 127 -11.12 -1.56 -2.88
N LEU A 128 -9.93 -1.13 -2.42
CA LEU A 128 -8.99 -0.37 -3.24
C LEU A 128 -8.54 -1.18 -4.47
N SER A 129 -8.22 -2.46 -4.30
CA SER A 129 -7.84 -3.34 -5.39
C SER A 129 -8.97 -3.51 -6.41
N GLN A 130 -10.21 -3.66 -5.95
CA GLN A 130 -11.39 -3.70 -6.82
C GLN A 130 -11.58 -2.37 -7.57
N PHE A 131 -11.38 -1.24 -6.90
CA PHE A 131 -11.42 0.08 -7.53
C PHE A 131 -10.34 0.21 -8.62
N ILE A 132 -9.10 -0.16 -8.33
CA ILE A 132 -7.99 -0.12 -9.30
C ILE A 132 -8.28 -1.03 -10.49
N TYR A 133 -8.75 -2.25 -10.24
CA TYR A 133 -9.09 -3.21 -11.28
C TYR A 133 -10.17 -2.66 -12.23
N ARG A 134 -11.25 -2.10 -11.67
CA ARG A 134 -12.36 -1.53 -12.46
C ARG A 134 -11.95 -0.30 -13.28
N ASN A 135 -10.95 0.45 -12.79
CA ASN A 135 -10.45 1.67 -13.41
C ASN A 135 -9.18 1.45 -14.27
N ARG A 136 -8.95 0.22 -14.76
CA ARG A 136 -7.82 -0.11 -15.67
C ARG A 136 -7.66 0.89 -16.82
N LYS A 137 -8.77 1.40 -17.36
CA LYS A 137 -8.81 2.34 -18.49
C LYS A 137 -7.98 3.62 -18.26
N TYR A 138 -7.70 3.99 -17.00
CA TYR A 138 -6.87 5.15 -16.71
C TYR A 138 -5.36 4.90 -16.84
N PHE A 139 -4.93 3.64 -16.95
CA PHE A 139 -3.54 3.24 -17.14
C PHE A 139 -3.30 2.88 -18.61
N ASN A 140 -3.41 3.89 -19.47
CA ASN A 140 -3.34 3.73 -20.93
C ASN A 140 -1.95 4.03 -21.51
N ASN A 141 -0.98 4.45 -20.69
CA ASN A 141 0.38 4.69 -21.16
C ASN A 141 1.10 3.35 -21.37
N THR A 142 1.45 3.08 -22.63
CA THR A 142 2.06 1.82 -23.08
C THR A 142 3.57 1.77 -22.85
N ASP A 143 4.18 2.90 -22.47
CA ASP A 143 5.58 2.92 -22.02
C ASP A 143 5.71 2.06 -20.75
N ARG A 144 6.23 0.85 -20.95
CA ARG A 144 6.31 -0.20 -19.91
C ARG A 144 7.27 0.14 -18.78
N PHE A 145 8.18 1.10 -18.98
CA PHE A 145 9.24 1.41 -18.04
C PHE A 145 9.16 2.87 -17.57
N LEU A 146 9.53 3.08 -16.32
CA LEU A 146 9.60 4.41 -15.70
C LEU A 146 10.72 5.27 -16.29
N PHE A 147 11.65 4.64 -17.03
CA PHE A 147 12.80 5.19 -17.73
C PHE A 147 12.87 4.62 -19.14
#